data_AF-A0A833G4H4-F1
#
_entry.id   AF-A0A833G4H4-F1
#
_cell.length_a   1.000
_cell.length_b   1.000
_cell.length_c   1.000
_cell.angle_alpha   90.00
_cell.angle_beta   90.00
_cell.angle_gamma   90.00
#
_symmetry.space_group_name_H-M   'P 1'
#
loop_
_entity.id
_entity.type
_entity.pdbx_description
1 polymer ?
#
loop_
_entity_poly.entity_id
_entity_poly.type
_entity_poly.pdbx_seq_one_letter_code
_entity_poly.pdbx_strand_id
1 'polypeptide(L)' 'MTTMPGFDDVPAPRHPPGEFLAHDSEARAVLAPLFDALLDRLAEAGWDRRTVASALMFHAAAQVSAGNGARQ' A
#
# COMPACT_ATOMS: atom_id res chain seq x y z
N MET A 1 16.16 -13.93 -2.58
CA MET A 1 15.27 -12.80 -2.29
C MET A 1 13.95 -13.10 -2.94
N THR A 2 12.86 -13.24 -2.18
CA THR A 2 11.54 -13.48 -2.80
C THR A 2 11.00 -12.14 -3.26
N THR A 3 11.29 -11.78 -4.51
CA THR A 3 10.73 -10.59 -5.14
C THR A 3 9.22 -10.77 -5.16
N MET A 4 8.47 -9.86 -4.53
CA MET A 4 7.03 -9.85 -4.67
C MET A 4 6.71 -9.34 -6.07
N PRO A 5 6.09 -10.17 -6.94
CA PRO A 5 5.76 -9.72 -8.28
C PRO A 5 4.84 -8.49 -8.20
N GLY A 6 5.22 -7.39 -8.84
CA GLY A 6 4.42 -6.17 -8.97
C GLY A 6 4.89 -4.95 -8.16
N PHE A 7 5.82 -5.09 -7.21
CA PHE A 7 6.40 -3.92 -6.53
C PHE A 7 7.45 -3.18 -7.37
N ASP A 8 8.11 -3.87 -8.29
CA ASP A 8 9.15 -3.29 -9.15
C ASP A 8 8.59 -2.40 -10.28
N ASP A 9 7.29 -2.45 -10.57
CA ASP A 9 6.65 -1.69 -11.67
C ASP A 9 5.33 -1.06 -11.21
N VAL A 10 5.44 0.03 -10.45
CA VAL A 10 4.28 0.86 -10.05
C VAL A 10 4.10 1.95 -11.12
N PRO A 11 3.01 1.91 -11.91
CA PRO A 11 2.80 2.89 -12.97
C PRO A 11 2.60 4.29 -12.39
N ALA A 12 3.08 5.30 -13.13
CA ALA A 12 2.84 6.69 -12.78
C ALA A 12 1.34 7.01 -12.82
N PRO A 13 0.83 7.85 -11.90
CA PRO A 13 -0.56 8.28 -11.90
C PRO A 13 -0.88 9.03 -13.19
N ARG A 14 -2.07 8.79 -13.76
CA ARG A 14 -2.52 9.47 -14.99
C ARG A 14 -3.23 10.78 -14.64
N HIS A 15 -3.87 10.85 -13.48
CA HIS A 15 -4.53 12.05 -12.99
C HIS A 15 -3.66 12.79 -11.95
N PRO A 16 -3.63 14.13 -12.00
CA PRO A 16 -2.88 14.92 -11.03
C PRO A 16 -3.52 14.83 -9.63
N PRO A 17 -2.76 15.08 -8.55
CA PRO A 17 -3.27 15.04 -7.18
C PRO A 17 -4.46 15.99 -6.90
N GLY A 18 -4.64 17.04 -7.72
CA GLY A 18 -5.79 17.95 -7.64
C GLY A 18 -7.12 17.30 -8.01
N GLU A 19 -7.10 16.20 -8.77
CA GLU A 19 -8.27 15.40 -9.11
C GLU A 19 -8.40 14.21 -8.15
N PHE A 20 -8.65 14.54 -6.87
CA PHE A 20 -8.56 13.59 -5.75
C PHE A 20 -9.27 12.26 -6.00
N LEU A 21 -10.52 12.27 -6.50
CA LEU A 21 -11.29 11.04 -6.72
C LEU A 21 -10.67 10.14 -7.79
N ALA A 22 -10.20 10.72 -8.90
CA ALA A 22 -9.57 9.97 -9.98
C ALA A 22 -8.20 9.44 -9.54
N HIS A 23 -7.41 10.28 -8.85
CA HIS A 23 -6.10 9.92 -8.32
C HIS A 23 -6.18 8.83 -7.24
N ASP A 24 -7.14 8.92 -6.30
CA ASP A 24 -7.39 7.89 -5.27
C ASP A 24 -7.84 6.58 -5.91
N SER A 25 -8.72 6.63 -6.92
CA SER A 25 -9.17 5.43 -7.61
C SER A 25 -8.02 4.72 -8.34
N GLU A 26 -7.11 5.48 -8.96
CA GLU A 26 -5.91 4.92 -9.59
C GLU A 26 -4.97 4.28 -8.57
N ALA A 27 -4.71 4.97 -7.47
CA ALA A 27 -3.87 4.44 -6.40
C ALA A 27 -4.45 3.12 -5.84
N ARG A 28 -5.76 3.05 -5.61
CA ARG A 28 -6.43 1.82 -5.16
C ARG A 28 -6.31 0.69 -6.18
N ALA A 29 -6.48 0.99 -7.46
CA ALA A 29 -6.40 -0.02 -8.53
C ALA A 29 -5.01 -0.64 -8.63
N VAL A 30 -3.96 0.18 -8.47
CA VAL A 30 -2.56 -0.29 -8.47
C VAL A 30 -2.23 -1.06 -7.19
N LEU A 31 -2.70 -0.60 -6.03
CA LEU A 31 -2.37 -1.21 -4.74
C LEU A 31 -3.14 -2.52 -4.45
N ALA A 32 -4.35 -2.67 -5.00
CA ALA A 32 -5.21 -3.84 -4.74
C ALA A 32 -4.50 -5.19 -4.96
N PRO A 33 -3.94 -5.49 -6.15
CA PRO A 33 -3.28 -6.78 -6.38
C PRO A 33 -2.03 -6.98 -5.50
N LEU A 34 -1.33 -5.90 -5.15
CA LEU A 34 -0.14 -5.96 -4.30
C LEU A 34 -0.49 -6.32 -2.85
N PHE A 35 -1.56 -5.71 -2.32
CA PHE A 35 -2.05 -6.03 -0.98
C PHE A 35 -2.65 -7.42 -0.90
N ASP A 36 -3.39 -7.87 -1.91
CA ASP A 36 -3.92 -9.23 -1.92
C ASP A 36 -2.80 -10.28 -1.90
N ALA A 37 -1.77 -10.13 -2.74
CA ALA A 37 -0.62 -11.04 -2.75
C ALA A 37 0.15 -11.03 -1.41
N LEU A 38 0.31 -9.86 -0.79
CA LEU A 38 0.97 -9.74 0.52
C LEU A 38 0.16 -10.44 1.62
N LEU A 39 -1.14 -10.17 1.65
CA LEU A 39 -2.06 -10.70 2.65
C LEU A 39 -2.20 -12.22 2.53
N ASP A 40 -2.25 -12.76 1.30
CA ASP A 40 -2.26 -14.20 1.04
C ASP A 40 -1.00 -14.86 1.60
N ARG A 41 0.18 -14.30 1.32
CA ARG A 41 1.46 -14.85 1.80
C ARG A 41 1.60 -14.83 3.32
N LEU A 42 1.08 -13.78 3.96
CA LEU A 42 1.07 -13.70 5.42
C LEU A 42 0.05 -14.68 6.01
N ALA A 43 -1.10 -14.88 5.36
CA ALA A 43 -2.07 -15.90 5.75
C ALA A 43 -1.49 -17.32 5.61
N GLU A 44 -0.74 -17.62 4.54
CA GLU A 44 -0.03 -18.90 4.37
C GLU A 44 1.00 -19.16 5.48
N ALA A 45 1.62 -18.10 6.00
CA ALA A 45 2.51 -18.18 7.16
C ALA A 45 1.78 -18.30 8.50
N GLY A 46 0.44 -18.36 8.50
CA GLY A 46 -0.40 -18.55 9.67
C GLY A 46 -0.89 -17.26 10.36
N TRP A 47 -0.69 -16.09 9.75
CA TRP A 47 -1.19 -14.82 10.30
C TRP A 47 -2.67 -14.60 10.02
N ASP A 48 -3.37 -13.94 10.95
CA ASP A 48 -4.73 -13.46 10.70
C ASP A 48 -4.72 -12.29 9.71
N ARG A 49 -5.50 -12.43 8.63
CA ARG A 49 -5.55 -11.44 7.53
C ARG A 49 -6.01 -10.06 8.02
N ARG A 50 -6.93 -9.99 8.98
CA ARG A 50 -7.48 -8.73 9.50
C ARG A 50 -6.45 -8.02 10.39
N THR A 51 -5.75 -8.75 11.24
CA THR A 51 -4.65 -8.23 12.05
C THR A 51 -3.55 -7.66 11.17
N VAL A 52 -3.12 -8.41 10.14
CA VAL A 52 -2.11 -7.93 9.19
C VAL A 52 -2.56 -6.66 8.47
N ALA A 53 -3.80 -6.64 7.94
CA ALA A 53 -4.32 -5.45 7.27
C ALA A 53 -4.33 -4.22 8.19
N SER A 54 -4.71 -4.39 9.45
CA SER A 54 -4.68 -3.29 10.43
C SER A 54 -3.26 -2.78 10.72
N ALA A 55 -2.28 -3.70 10.80
CA ALA A 55 -0.88 -3.34 11.00
C ALA A 55 -0.31 -2.60 9.78
N LEU A 56 -0.66 -3.02 8.56
CA LEU A 56 -0.26 -2.34 7.32
C LEU A 56 -0.80 -0.91 7.26
N MET A 57 -2.08 -0.70 7.57
CA MET A 57 -2.68 0.64 7.63
C MET A 57 -1.98 1.52 8.67
N PHE A 58 -1.71 0.98 9.86
CA PHE A 58 -1.00 1.70 10.92
C PHE A 58 0.39 2.13 10.46
N HIS A 59 1.17 1.22 9.88
CA HIS A 59 2.51 1.54 9.39
C HIS A 59 2.51 2.54 8.24
N ALA A 60 1.57 2.43 7.30
CA ALA A 60 1.42 3.40 6.22
C ALA A 60 1.15 4.82 6.76
N ALA A 61 0.21 4.95 7.69
CA ALA A 61 -0.09 6.23 8.33
C ALA A 61 1.08 6.77 9.17
N ALA A 62 1.78 5.89 9.90
CA ALA A 62 2.92 6.25 10.71
C ALA A 62 4.09 6.79 9.86
N GLN A 63 4.35 6.20 8.68
CA GLN A 63 5.39 6.68 7.77
C GLN A 63 5.09 8.08 7.22
N VAL A 64 3.84 8.34 6.81
CA VAL A 64 3.41 9.67 6.36
C VAL A 64 3.53 10.69 7.50
N SER A 65 3.16 10.29 8.72
CA SER A 65 3.24 11.16 9.91
C SER A 65 4.68 11.46 10.32
N ALA A 66 5.56 10.46 10.30
CA ALA A 66 6.98 10.62 10.59
C ALA A 66 7.69 11.49 9.54
N GLY A 67 7.35 11.32 8.25
CA GLY A 67 7.86 12.18 7.18
C GLY A 67 7.38 13.63 7.26
N ASN A 68 6.17 13.87 7.78
CA ASN A 68 5.67 15.21 8.05
C ASN A 68 6.23 15.82 9.36
N GLY A 69 6.65 15.00 10.32
CA GLY A 69 7.28 15.44 11.57
C GLY A 69 8.73 15.91 11.43
N ALA A 70 9.44 15.48 10.38
CA ALA A 70 10.81 15.91 10.08
C ALA A 70 10.90 17.21 9.26
N ARG A 71 9.76 17.84 8.93
CA ARG A 71 9.67 19.09 8.15
C ARG A 71 9.17 20.29 8.97
N GLN A 72 9.30 20.25 10.31
CA GLN A 72 9.06 21.40 11.19
C GLN A 72 10.36 21.90 11.82
#